data_AF-A0A0F9IU93-F1
#
_entry.id   AF-A0A0F9IU93-F1
#
_cell.length_a   1.000
_cell.length_b   1.000
_cell.length_c   1.000
_cell.angle_alpha   90.00
_cell.angle_beta   90.00
_cell.angle_gamma   90.00
#
_symmetry.space_group_name_H-M   'P 1'
#
loop_
_entity.id
_entity.type
_entity.pdbx_description
1 polymer ?
#
loop_
_entity_poly.entity_id
_entity_poly.type
_entity_poly.pdbx_seq_one_letter_code
_entity_poly.pdbx_strand_id
1 'polypeptide(L)'
;MIDGQKHCLNALHGLTYPHEVCVPFIPIQDLTGYDRRTVRRHVRALARKGLAEYHRGLCDDEGKPAGAGYCITQAGIEAIEALIKAHD
;
A
#
# COMPACT_ATOMS: atom_id res chain seq x y z
N MET A 1 8.49 12.28 3.16
CA MET A 1 7.94 11.38 2.12
C MET A 1 7.75 12.20 0.85
N ILE A 2 8.07 11.68 -0.35
CA ILE A 2 7.78 12.41 -1.61
C ILE A 2 6.33 12.16 -2.06
N ASP A 3 5.78 12.99 -2.95
CA ASP A 3 4.34 12.95 -3.26
C ASP A 3 3.87 11.61 -3.83
N GLY A 4 4.64 11.00 -4.74
CA GLY A 4 4.30 9.66 -5.23
C GLY A 4 4.29 8.58 -4.12
N GLN A 5 5.08 8.75 -3.06
CA GLN A 5 5.00 7.87 -1.88
C GLN A 5 3.75 8.18 -1.04
N LYS A 6 3.37 9.45 -0.86
CA LYS A 6 2.15 9.82 -0.15
C LYS A 6 0.91 9.26 -0.84
N HIS A 7 0.83 9.40 -2.17
CA HIS A 7 -0.28 8.85 -2.98
C HIS A 7 -0.38 7.33 -2.85
N CYS A 8 0.73 6.61 -2.99
CA CYS A 8 0.73 5.14 -2.83
C CYS A 8 0.42 4.71 -1.37
N LEU A 9 0.87 5.48 -0.37
CA LEU A 9 0.56 5.18 1.03
C LEU A 9 -0.94 5.39 1.32
N ASN A 10 -1.53 6.46 0.81
CA ASN A 10 -2.96 6.72 0.92
C ASN A 10 -3.79 5.62 0.22
N ALA A 11 -3.37 5.17 -0.96
CA ALA A 11 -4.00 4.06 -1.66
C ALA A 11 -3.91 2.75 -0.85
N LEU A 12 -2.74 2.42 -0.28
CA LEU A 12 -2.59 1.25 0.59
C LEU A 12 -3.47 1.36 1.84
N HIS A 13 -3.56 2.54 2.46
CA HIS A 13 -4.43 2.79 3.60
C HIS A 13 -5.88 2.44 3.25
N GLY A 14 -6.44 3.02 2.19
CA GLY A 14 -7.83 2.76 1.79
C GLY A 14 -8.11 1.34 1.30
N LEU A 15 -7.11 0.65 0.75
CA LEU A 15 -7.26 -0.72 0.25
C LEU A 15 -7.12 -1.79 1.33
N THR A 16 -6.32 -1.50 2.37
CA THR A 16 -5.92 -2.52 3.33
C THR A 16 -6.43 -2.21 4.72
N TYR A 17 -6.35 -0.99 5.25
CA TYR A 17 -6.92 -0.67 6.56
C TYR A 17 -8.47 -0.55 6.52
N PRO A 18 -9.21 -1.08 7.52
CA PRO A 18 -8.77 -1.75 8.74
C PRO A 18 -8.62 -3.27 8.64
N HIS A 19 -8.55 -3.80 7.43
CA HIS A 19 -8.48 -5.24 7.16
C HIS A 19 -7.03 -5.74 7.08
N GLU A 20 -6.80 -6.98 7.50
CA GLU A 20 -5.47 -7.61 7.36
C GLU A 20 -5.31 -8.25 5.97
N VAL A 21 -5.46 -7.46 4.91
CA VAL A 21 -5.34 -7.92 3.52
C VAL A 21 -4.15 -7.31 2.81
N CYS A 22 -3.56 -8.08 1.90
CA CYS A 22 -2.48 -7.63 1.03
C CYS A 22 -2.97 -7.49 -0.40
N VAL A 23 -2.57 -6.42 -1.08
CA VAL A 23 -2.98 -6.16 -2.46
C VAL A 23 -1.80 -6.21 -3.45
N PRO A 24 -1.98 -6.75 -4.66
CA PRO A 24 -0.97 -6.63 -5.72
C PRO A 24 -0.91 -5.17 -6.22
N PHE A 25 -0.01 -4.89 -7.18
CA PHE A 25 0.13 -3.53 -7.70
C PHE A 25 -1.07 -3.02 -8.50
N ILE A 26 -1.97 -3.89 -8.99
CA ILE A 26 -3.07 -3.48 -9.87
C ILE A 26 -4.02 -2.51 -9.15
N PRO A 27 -4.63 -2.86 -7.99
CA PRO A 27 -5.49 -1.93 -7.25
C PRO A 27 -4.81 -0.60 -6.90
N ILE A 28 -3.51 -0.61 -6.60
CA ILE A 28 -2.75 0.60 -6.29
C ILE A 28 -2.58 1.47 -7.53
N GLN A 29 -2.34 0.88 -8.71
CA GLN A 29 -2.29 1.62 -9.98
C GLN A 29 -3.65 2.26 -10.26
N ASP A 30 -4.75 1.52 -10.08
CA ASP A 30 -6.10 2.00 -10.36
C ASP A 30 -6.46 3.22 -9.49
N LEU A 31 -6.09 3.21 -8.20
CA LEU A 31 -6.34 4.34 -7.30
C LEU A 31 -5.40 5.53 -7.51
N THR A 32 -4.16 5.31 -7.95
CA THR A 32 -3.16 6.38 -8.07
C THR A 32 -3.02 6.95 -9.48
N GLY A 33 -3.51 6.24 -10.50
CA GLY A 33 -3.25 6.54 -11.91
C GLY A 33 -1.80 6.31 -12.36
N TYR A 34 -0.94 5.77 -11.49
CA TYR A 34 0.45 5.52 -11.81
C TYR A 34 0.65 4.21 -12.57
N ASP A 35 1.70 4.16 -13.40
CA ASP A 35 2.11 2.92 -14.03
C ASP A 35 2.73 1.93 -13.02
N ARG A 36 2.82 0.65 -13.43
CA ARG A 36 3.38 -0.42 -12.60
C ARG A 36 4.79 -0.11 -12.10
N ARG A 37 5.62 0.54 -12.93
CA ARG A 37 7.01 0.86 -12.59
C ARG A 37 7.07 1.88 -11.45
N THR A 38 6.21 2.88 -11.50
CA THR A 38 6.10 3.98 -10.54
C THR A 38 5.51 3.47 -9.23
N VAL A 39 4.41 2.72 -9.27
CA VAL A 39 3.84 2.04 -8.09
C VAL A 39 4.88 1.14 -7.42
N ARG A 40 5.54 0.25 -8.18
CA ARG A 40 6.59 -0.64 -7.66
C ARG A 40 7.71 0.14 -6.97
N ARG A 41 8.14 1.27 -7.56
CA ARG A 41 9.20 2.11 -6.99
C ARG A 41 8.77 2.69 -5.64
N HIS A 42 7.58 3.28 -5.57
CA HIS A 42 7.09 3.96 -4.37
C HIS A 42 6.72 2.98 -3.26
N VAL A 43 5.94 1.94 -3.56
CA VAL A 43 5.51 0.93 -2.58
C VAL A 43 6.72 0.22 -1.94
N ARG A 44 7.73 -0.16 -2.74
CA ARG A 44 8.96 -0.75 -2.18
C ARG A 44 9.76 0.25 -1.33
N ALA A 45 9.72 1.54 -1.66
CA ALA A 45 10.36 2.56 -0.86
C ALA A 45 9.63 2.79 0.48
N LEU A 46 8.29 2.69 0.49
CA LEU A 46 7.48 2.69 1.71
C LEU A 46 7.80 1.47 2.57
N ALA A 47 7.90 0.28 1.95
CA ALA A 47 8.24 -0.94 2.68
C ALA A 47 9.63 -0.87 3.34
N ARG A 48 10.63 -0.32 2.65
CA ARG A 48 11.96 -0.06 3.25
C ARG A 48 11.94 0.95 4.40
N LYS A 49 10.87 1.74 4.53
CA LYS A 49 10.67 2.69 5.63
C LYS A 49 9.79 2.13 6.76
N GLY A 50 9.33 0.88 6.65
CA GLY A 50 8.43 0.27 7.62
C GLY A 50 6.99 0.78 7.55
N LEU A 51 6.61 1.48 6.47
CA LEU A 51 5.26 2.05 6.29
C LEU A 51 4.31 1.13 5.49
N ALA A 52 4.85 0.06 4.92
CA ALA A 52 4.12 -0.98 4.22
C ALA A 52 4.87 -2.31 4.41
N GLU A 53 4.18 -3.44 4.29
CA GLU A 53 4.80 -4.76 4.42
C GLU A 53 4.56 -5.59 3.15
N TYR A 54 5.53 -6.44 2.79
CA TYR A 54 5.46 -7.31 1.62
C TYR A 54 5.16 -8.73 2.07
N HIS A 55 4.10 -9.32 1.52
CA HIS A 55 3.74 -10.71 1.76
C HIS A 55 3.73 -11.50 0.44
N ARG A 56 4.11 -12.77 0.52
CA ARG A 56 4.17 -13.72 -0.60
C ARG A 56 3.47 -15.02 -0.23
N GLY A 57 3.03 -15.77 -1.23
CA GLY A 57 2.24 -16.99 -1.00
C GLY A 57 0.83 -16.66 -0.53
N LEU A 58 0.29 -15.53 -0.96
CA LEU A 58 -1.08 -15.14 -0.67
C LEU A 58 -2.05 -16.08 -1.39
N CYS A 59 -3.20 -16.31 -0.78
CA CYS A 59 -4.34 -16.96 -1.41
C CYS A 59 -5.50 -15.97 -1.53
N ASP A 60 -6.37 -16.19 -2.52
CA ASP A 60 -7.67 -15.53 -2.60
C ASP A 60 -8.70 -16.23 -1.68
N ASP A 61 -9.91 -15.70 -1.66
CA ASP A 61 -11.01 -16.20 -0.81
C ASP A 61 -11.45 -17.63 -1.19
N GLU A 62 -11.07 -18.12 -2.38
CA GLU A 62 -11.30 -19.49 -2.82
C GLU A 62 -10.13 -20.43 -2.47
N GLY A 63 -9.13 -19.92 -1.76
CA GLY A 63 -7.91 -20.65 -1.39
C GLY A 63 -6.94 -20.86 -2.55
N LYS A 64 -7.14 -20.17 -3.68
CA LYS A 64 -6.25 -20.28 -4.85
C LYS A 64 -5.05 -19.35 -4.69
N PRO A 65 -3.87 -19.71 -5.21
CA PRO A 65 -2.70 -18.84 -5.15
C PRO A 65 -2.94 -17.48 -5.81
N ALA A 66 -2.90 -16.41 -5.01
CA ALA A 66 -3.00 -15.00 -5.43
C ALA A 66 -1.63 -14.32 -5.54
N GLY A 67 -0.55 -15.03 -5.21
CA GLY A 67 0.82 -14.58 -5.43
C GLY A 67 1.36 -13.73 -4.29
N ALA A 68 1.55 -12.43 -4.51
CA ALA A 68 2.21 -11.55 -3.57
C ALA A 68 1.65 -10.13 -3.62
N GLY A 69 1.72 -9.44 -2.48
CA GLY A 69 1.08 -8.14 -2.30
C GLY A 69 1.71 -7.31 -1.19
N TYR A 70 1.14 -6.14 -0.98
CA TYR A 70 1.54 -5.21 0.06
C TYR A 70 0.34 -4.80 0.91
N CYS A 71 0.56 -4.63 2.20
CA CYS A 71 -0.40 -4.03 3.14
C CYS A 71 0.23 -2.81 3.83
N ILE A 72 -0.61 -1.93 4.36
CA ILE A 72 -0.16 -0.85 5.22
C ILE A 72 0.22 -1.39 6.61
N THR A 73 1.28 -0.87 7.20
CA THR A 73 1.64 -1.18 8.60
C THR A 73 0.97 -0.20 9.56
N GLN A 74 0.99 -0.51 10.85
CA GLN A 74 0.55 0.44 11.88
C GLN A 74 1.27 1.80 11.79
N ALA A 75 2.59 1.80 11.60
CA ALA A 75 3.35 3.03 11.39
C ALA A 75 2.96 3.76 10.09
N GLY A 76 2.54 3.02 9.06
CA GLY A 76 1.99 3.59 7.82
C GLY A 76 0.65 4.31 8.03
N ILE A 77 -0.24 3.71 8.83
CA ILE A 77 -1.55 4.29 9.20
C ILE A 77 -1.34 5.59 9.96
N GLU A 78 -0.52 5.57 11.01
CA GLU A 78 -0.21 6.76 11.81
C GLU A 78 0.40 7.87 10.95
N ALA A 79 1.30 7.51 10.02
CA ALA A 79 1.94 8.46 9.13
C ALA A 79 0.95 9.14 8.17
N ILE A 80 -0.04 8.42 7.62
CA ILE A 80 -1.00 9.02 6.70
C ILE A 80 -2.07 9.84 7.44
N GLU A 81 -2.53 9.38 8.60
CA GLU A 81 -3.46 10.15 9.43
C GLU A 81 -2.85 11.47 9.91
N ALA A 82 -1.58 11.48 10.29
CA ALA A 82 -0.87 12.70 10.65
C ALA A 82 -0.76 13.68 9.46
N LEU A 83 -0.64 13.17 8.23
CA LEU A 83 -0.62 14.02 7.02
C LEU A 83 -1.99 14.64 6.73
N ILE A 84 -3.07 13.87 6.88
CA ILE A 84 -4.45 14.34 6.69
C ILE A 84 -4.75 15.46 7.69
N LYS A 85 -4.50 15.22 8.99
CA LYS A 85 -4.72 16.21 10.06
C LYS A 85 -3.91 17.50 9.91
N ALA A 86 -2.77 17.46 9.21
CA ALA A 86 -1.95 18.65 8.97
C ALA A 86 -2.46 19.53 7.82
N HIS A 87 -3.46 19.07 7.06
CA HIS A 87 -4.06 19.78 5.93
C HIS A 87 -5.51 20.21 6.19
N ASP A 88 -6.05 19.87 7.36
CA ASP A 88 -7.33 20.38 7.91
C ASP A 88 -7.09 21.61 8.79
#